data_AF-A0A9X2M607-F1
#
_entry.id   AF-A0A9X2M607-F1
#
_cell.length_a   1.000
_cell.length_b   1.000
_cell.length_c   1.000
_cell.angle_alpha   90.00
_cell.angle_beta   90.00
_cell.angle_gamma   90.00
#
_symmetry.space_group_name_H-M   'P 1'
#
loop_
_entity.id
_entity.type
_entity.pdbx_description
1 polymer ?
#
loop_
_entity_poly.entity_id
_entity_poly.type
_entity_poly.pdbx_seq_one_letter_code
_entity_poly.pdbx_strand_id
1 'polypeptide(L)' 'MAENEASKRAIGYERMALGWAKKAQEGHAGAAELAQTFATPAMAARMEHMQWHMRALGDQLEDVKKSMDNLRRKLLER' A
#
# COMPACT_ATOMS: atom_id res chain seq x y z
N MET A 1 -5.65 11.68 4.60
CA MET A 1 -4.51 12.42 4.00
C MET A 1 -3.31 11.49 3.76
N ALA A 2 -2.85 10.73 4.77
CA ALA A 2 -1.65 9.88 4.67
C ALA A 2 -1.73 8.69 3.67
N GLU A 3 -2.90 8.05 3.50
CA GLU A 3 -3.11 6.92 2.57
C GLU A 3 -2.72 7.29 1.12
N ASN A 4 -3.20 8.44 0.66
CA ASN A 4 -2.97 8.94 -0.69
C ASN A 4 -1.50 9.33 -0.90
N GLU A 5 -0.82 9.83 0.15
CA GLU A 5 0.58 10.22 0.08
C GLU A 5 1.55 9.04 0.02
N ALA A 6 1.32 7.96 0.79
CA ALA A 6 2.15 6.75 0.71
C ALA A 6 2.05 6.10 -0.67
N SER A 7 0.84 6.01 -1.21
CA SER A 7 0.60 5.47 -2.56
C SER A 7 1.27 6.33 -3.65
N LYS A 8 1.11 7.66 -3.60
CA LYS A 8 1.76 8.59 -4.54
C LYS A 8 3.29 8.52 -4.47
N ARG A 9 3.86 8.43 -3.26
CA ARG A 9 5.31 8.26 -3.07
C ARG A 9 5.80 6.95 -3.67
N ALA A 10 5.09 5.84 -3.45
CA ALA A 10 5.42 4.54 -4.04
C ALA A 10 5.49 4.63 -5.57
N ILE A 11 4.44 5.18 -6.21
CA ILE A 11 4.38 5.36 -7.67
C ILE A 11 5.54 6.23 -8.18
N GLY A 12 5.88 7.31 -7.47
CA GLY A 12 7.00 8.17 -7.82
C GLY A 12 8.34 7.45 -7.81
N TYR A 13 8.63 6.70 -6.74
CA TYR A 13 9.86 5.91 -6.63
C TYR A 13 9.92 4.77 -7.65
N GLU A 14 8.81 4.09 -7.91
CA GLU A 14 8.74 3.05 -8.94
C GLU A 14 9.05 3.59 -10.33
N ARG A 15 8.52 4.77 -10.66
CA ARG A 15 8.80 5.41 -11.95
C ARG A 15 10.29 5.71 -12.10
N MET A 16 10.95 6.16 -11.04
CA MET A 16 12.41 6.37 -11.03
C MET A 16 13.17 5.06 -11.14
N ALA A 17 12.78 4.04 -10.37
CA ALA A 17 13.40 2.71 -10.40
C ALA A 17 13.31 2.09 -11.81
N LEU A 18 12.14 2.17 -12.45
CA LEU A 18 11.92 1.68 -13.82
C LEU A 18 12.74 2.47 -14.85
N GLY A 19 12.83 3.79 -14.70
CA GLY A 19 13.67 4.62 -15.56
C GLY A 19 15.14 4.24 -15.49
N TRP A 20 15.66 3.98 -14.30
CA TRP A 20 17.04 3.53 -14.11
C TRP A 20 17.25 2.07 -14.52
N ALA A 21 16.28 1.20 -14.30
CA ALA A 21 16.32 -0.19 -14.77
C ALA A 21 16.41 -0.24 -16.30
N LYS A 22 15.67 0.62 -17.00
CA LYS A 22 15.78 0.76 -18.46
C LYS A 22 17.18 1.22 -18.88
N LYS A 23 17.73 2.24 -18.23
CA LYS A 23 19.11 2.69 -18.51
C LYS A 23 20.17 1.62 -18.22
N ALA A 24 19.94 0.77 -17.20
CA ALA A 24 20.81 -0.36 -16.91
C ALA A 24 20.77 -1.41 -18.03
N GLN A 25 19.59 -1.67 -18.62
CA GLN A 25 19.45 -2.53 -19.79
C GLN A 25 20.15 -1.95 -21.03
N GLU A 26 20.22 -0.62 -21.13
CA GLU A 26 20.94 0.12 -22.17
C GLU A 26 22.46 0.18 -21.93
N GLY A 27 22.96 -0.42 -20.84
CA GLY A 27 24.39 -0.51 -20.54
C GLY A 27 24.98 0.69 -19.77
N HIS A 28 24.14 1.57 -19.21
CA HIS A 28 24.63 2.66 -18.38
C HIS A 28 25.21 2.14 -17.06
N ALA A 29 26.51 2.39 -16.86
CA ALA A 29 27.21 2.06 -15.62
C ALA A 29 26.53 2.73 -14.41
N GLY A 30 26.35 1.98 -13.32
CA GLY A 30 25.72 2.45 -12.08
C GLY A 30 24.19 2.58 -12.14
N ALA A 31 23.55 2.43 -13.31
CA ALA A 31 22.09 2.54 -13.42
C ALA A 31 21.35 1.41 -12.67
N ALA A 32 21.94 0.22 -12.55
CA ALA A 32 21.37 -0.88 -11.78
C ALA A 32 21.31 -0.56 -10.27
N GLU A 33 22.35 0.08 -9.74
CA GLU A 33 22.45 0.50 -8.34
C GLU A 33 21.44 1.62 -8.05
N LEU A 34 21.28 2.57 -8.97
CA LEU A 34 20.24 3.59 -8.89
C LEU A 34 18.83 2.99 -8.96
N ALA A 35 18.61 2.00 -9.82
CA ALA A 35 17.33 1.30 -9.89
C ALA A 35 16.98 0.63 -8.55
N GLN A 36 17.93 -0.06 -7.92
CA GLN A 36 17.75 -0.63 -6.58
C GLN A 36 17.50 0.44 -5.52
N THR A 37 18.25 1.55 -5.56
CA THR A 37 18.11 2.67 -4.63
C THR A 37 16.69 3.22 -4.58
N PHE A 38 15.99 3.26 -5.72
CA PHE A 38 14.60 3.69 -5.79
C PHE A 38 13.58 2.55 -5.60
N ALA A 39 13.95 1.30 -5.87
CA ALA A 39 13.09 0.15 -5.64
C ALA A 39 12.82 -0.08 -4.14
N THR A 40 13.83 0.12 -3.28
CA THR A 40 13.70 -0.04 -1.82
C THR A 40 12.64 0.89 -1.19
N PRO A 41 12.68 2.23 -1.38
CA PRO A 41 11.66 3.12 -0.84
C PRO A 41 10.29 2.92 -1.51
N ALA A 42 10.23 2.50 -2.77
CA ALA A 42 8.98 2.10 -3.42
C ALA A 42 8.31 0.92 -2.69
N MET A 43 9.07 -0.12 -2.37
CA MET A 43 8.57 -1.27 -1.61
C MET A 43 8.13 -0.88 -0.20
N ALA A 44 8.90 -0.03 0.50
CA ALA A 44 8.53 0.46 1.82
C ALA A 44 7.20 1.22 1.79
N ALA A 45 7.04 2.17 0.86
CA ALA A 45 5.81 2.93 0.70
C ALA A 45 4.59 2.06 0.33
N ARG A 46 4.79 1.00 -0.48
CA ARG A 46 3.76 -0.01 -0.75
C ARG A 46 3.34 -0.76 0.51
N MET A 47 4.30 -1.19 1.33
CA MET A 47 4.00 -1.90 2.58
C MET A 47 3.25 -1.00 3.56
N GLU A 48 3.64 0.27 3.69
CA GLU A 48 2.90 1.26 4.49
C GLU A 48 1.44 1.38 4.03
N HIS A 49 1.23 1.52 2.72
CA HIS A 49 -0.11 1.62 2.13
C HIS A 49 -0.94 0.36 2.40
N MET A 50 -0.36 -0.82 2.19
CA MET A 50 -1.04 -2.10 2.44
C MET A 50 -1.41 -2.27 3.93
N GLN A 51 -0.50 -1.90 4.84
CA GLN A 51 -0.76 -1.98 6.28
C GLN A 51 -1.88 -1.02 6.71
N TRP A 52 -1.97 0.15 6.10
CA TRP A 52 -3.09 1.06 6.32
C TRP A 52 -4.40 0.44 5.81
N HIS A 53 -4.41 -0.10 4.60
CA HIS A 53 -5.61 -0.70 4.00
C HIS A 53 -6.13 -1.90 4.82
N MET A 54 -5.23 -2.74 5.31
CA MET A 54 -5.58 -3.86 6.19
C MET A 54 -6.21 -3.41 7.50
N ARG A 55 -5.76 -2.29 8.07
CA ARG A 55 -6.39 -1.70 9.26
C ARG A 55 -7.80 -1.19 8.98
N ALA A 56 -7.96 -0.43 7.90
CA ALA A 56 -9.28 0.09 7.50
C ALA A 56 -10.29 -1.04 7.25
N LEU A 57 -9.87 -2.11 6.58
CA LEU A 57 -10.70 -3.30 6.38
C LEU A 57 -11.04 -4.00 7.71
N GLY A 58 -10.09 -4.06 8.64
CA GLY A 58 -10.32 -4.59 10.00
C GLY A 58 -11.40 -3.80 10.75
N ASP A 59 -11.31 -2.47 10.74
CA ASP A 59 -12.29 -1.59 11.38
C ASP A 59 -13.68 -1.77 10.77
N GLN A 60 -13.77 -1.84 9.43
CA GLN A 60 -15.03 -2.09 8.73
C GLN A 60 -15.65 -3.44 9.06
N LEU A 61 -14.84 -4.50 9.17
CA LEU A 61 -15.31 -5.83 9.57
C LEU A 61 -15.84 -5.83 11.00
N GLU A 62 -15.20 -5.08 11.90
CA GLU A 62 -15.68 -4.93 13.28
C GLU A 62 -17.04 -4.24 13.33
N ASP A 63 -17.24 -3.18 12.54
CA ASP A 63 -18.50 -2.46 12.47
C ASP A 63 -19.65 -3.31 11.89
N VAL A 64 -19.34 -4.11 10.86
CA VAL A 64 -20.29 -5.10 10.32
C VAL A 64 -20.66 -6.13 11.39
N LYS A 65 -19.68 -6.65 12.12
CA LYS A 65 -19.92 -7.60 13.21
C LYS A 65 -20.83 -7.01 14.29
N LYS A 66 -20.55 -5.79 14.75
CA LYS A 66 -21.40 -5.08 15.74
C LYS A 66 -22.83 -4.91 15.23
N SER A 67 -22.99 -4.55 13.96
CA SER A 67 -24.30 -4.40 13.32
C SER A 67 -25.08 -5.72 13.28
N MET A 68 -24.40 -6.82 12.96
CA MET A 68 -24.99 -8.17 12.94
C MET A 68 -25.37 -8.64 14.35
N ASP A 69 -24.54 -8.40 15.35
CA ASP A 69 -24.83 -8.77 16.74
C ASP A 69 -26.02 -7.95 17.28
N ASN A 70 -26.12 -6.67 16.93
CA ASN A 70 -27.29 -5.84 17.25
C ASN A 70 -28.57 -6.36 16.59
N LEU A 71 -28.50 -6.74 15.31
CA LEU A 71 -29.64 -7.30 14.58
C LEU A 71 -30.11 -8.60 15.22
N ARG A 72 -29.19 -9.50 15.57
CA ARG A 72 -29.50 -10.77 16.25
C ARG A 72 -30.19 -10.55 17.58
N ARG A 73 -29.71 -9.63 18.41
CA ARG A 73 -30.36 -9.30 19.69
C ARG A 73 -31.80 -8.83 19.49
N LYS A 74 -32.02 -7.87 18.58
CA LYS A 74 -33.37 -7.36 18.26
C LYS A 74 -34.32 -8.42 17.72
N LEU A 75 -33.80 -9.43 17.01
CA LEU A 75 -34.60 -10.56 16.52
C LEU A 75 -34.96 -11.55 17.62
N LEU A 76 -34.11 -11.74 18.62
CA LEU A 76 -34.35 -12.63 19.76
C LEU A 76 -35.26 -12.01 20.84
N GLU A 77 -35.35 -10.69 20.88
CA GLU A 77 -36.21 -9.92 21.80
C GLU A 77 -37.66 -9.77 21.28
N ARG A 78 -37.99 -10.33 20.10
CA ARG A 78 -39.33 -10.38 19.51
C ARG A 78 -39.96 -11.76 19.71
#